data_AF-A0A9P7F6L0-F1
#
_entry.id   AF-A0A9P7F6L0-F1
#
_cell.length_a   1.000
_cell.length_b   1.000
_cell.length_c   1.000
_cell.angle_alpha   90.00
_cell.angle_beta   90.00
_cell.angle_gamma   90.00
#
_symmetry.space_group_name_H-M   'P 1'
#
loop_
_entity.id
_entity.type
_entity.pdbx_description
1 polymer ?
#
loop_
_entity_poly.entity_id
_entity_poly.type
_entity_poly.pdbx_seq_one_letter_code
_entity_poly.pdbx_strand_id
1 'polypeptide(L)'
;MQQLFKPPPDVESIQMGDYIEVLIGEHIGKCGIVRWLPKGADSLWFQDGTLNIPVPISFIWWSHLPHLQTLQYTKDRGYDVKPGDVVRVVRGPEYLTKGVVQSIDFPKARLTLLSDIDHSLVDVHMQRQL
;
A
#
# COMPACT_ATOMS: atom_id res chain seq x y z
N MET A 1 15.69 -12.26 -26.55
CA MET A 1 14.85 -12.49 -25.35
C MET A 1 13.74 -11.46 -25.37
N GLN A 2 12.49 -11.88 -25.57
CA GLN A 2 11.34 -10.98 -25.59
C GLN A 2 11.00 -10.63 -24.14
N GLN A 3 11.29 -9.40 -23.71
CA GLN A 3 10.75 -8.88 -22.46
C GLN A 3 9.24 -8.83 -22.63
N LEU A 4 8.54 -9.68 -21.88
CA LEU A 4 7.10 -9.75 -21.81
C LEU A 4 6.63 -8.42 -21.19
N PHE A 5 6.31 -7.43 -22.03
CA PHE A 5 5.60 -6.23 -21.61
C PHE A 5 4.23 -6.69 -21.10
N LYS A 6 4.12 -6.89 -19.78
CA LYS A 6 2.82 -6.98 -19.12
C LYS A 6 2.08 -5.67 -19.44
N PRO A 7 0.75 -5.74 -19.66
CA PRO A 7 -0.04 -4.54 -19.88
C PRO A 7 0.21 -3.54 -18.74
N PRO A 8 0.16 -2.22 -19.04
CA PRO A 8 0.27 -1.22 -18.00
C PRO A 8 -0.74 -1.57 -16.91
N PRO A 9 -0.32 -1.56 -15.64
CA PRO A 9 -1.21 -1.92 -14.57
C PRO A 9 -2.45 -1.04 -14.59
N ASP A 10 -3.62 -1.64 -14.36
CA ASP A 10 -4.84 -0.86 -14.19
C ASP A 10 -4.57 0.20 -13.12
N VAL A 11 -4.70 1.48 -13.50
CA VAL A 11 -4.38 2.63 -12.65
C VAL A 11 -5.11 2.54 -11.29
N GLU A 12 -6.28 1.91 -11.28
CA GLU A 12 -7.09 1.64 -10.09
C GLU A 12 -6.43 0.69 -9.07
N SER A 13 -5.42 -0.06 -9.48
CA SER A 13 -4.73 -1.04 -8.62
C SER A 13 -3.60 -0.44 -7.79
N ILE A 14 -3.08 0.73 -8.18
CA ILE A 14 -1.97 1.40 -7.50
C ILE A 14 -2.52 2.14 -6.27
N GLN A 15 -1.84 1.97 -5.14
CA GLN A 15 -2.20 2.58 -3.88
C GLN A 15 -0.98 3.20 -3.21
N MET A 16 -1.21 4.16 -2.31
CA MET A 16 -0.14 4.61 -1.41
C MET A 16 0.43 3.41 -0.67
N GLY A 17 1.75 3.37 -0.51
CA GLY A 17 2.48 2.23 0.06
C GLY A 17 2.97 1.18 -0.95
N ASP A 18 2.51 1.23 -2.21
CA ASP A 18 3.07 0.36 -3.26
C ASP A 18 4.50 0.74 -3.63
N TYR A 19 5.28 -0.25 -4.04
CA TYR A 19 6.63 -0.02 -4.57
C TYR A 19 6.58 0.03 -6.08
N ILE A 20 7.27 1.02 -6.65
CA ILE A 20 7.28 1.29 -8.08
C ILE A 20 8.71 1.37 -8.60
N GLU A 21 8.87 1.08 -9.88
CA GLU A 21 10.07 1.30 -10.67
C GLU A 21 9.70 2.11 -11.91
N VAL A 22 10.46 3.16 -12.21
CA VAL A 22 10.25 3.99 -13.39
C VAL A 22 10.91 3.33 -14.60
N LEU A 23 10.12 3.01 -15.61
CA LEU A 23 10.57 2.34 -16.83
C LEU A 23 10.86 3.30 -17.99
N ILE A 24 10.30 4.52 -17.95
CA ILE A 24 10.34 5.47 -19.06
C ILE A 24 10.56 6.90 -18.53
N GLY A 25 11.29 7.72 -19.29
CA GLY A 25 11.45 9.15 -19.03
C GLY A 25 12.72 9.51 -18.24
N GLU A 26 12.78 10.74 -17.73
CA GLU A 26 13.95 11.33 -17.06
C GLU A 26 14.37 10.59 -15.78
N HIS A 27 13.45 9.86 -15.17
CA HIS A 27 13.66 9.16 -13.90
C HIS A 27 13.81 7.64 -14.07
N ILE A 28 14.08 7.16 -15.29
CA ILE A 28 14.24 5.73 -15.59
C ILE A 28 15.24 5.04 -14.65
N GLY A 29 14.85 3.85 -14.17
CA GLY A 29 15.63 3.05 -13.22
C GLY A 29 15.52 3.48 -11.75
N LYS A 30 14.87 4.62 -11.47
CA LYS A 30 14.54 4.99 -10.09
C LYS A 30 13.39 4.16 -9.57
N CYS A 31 13.40 3.92 -8.27
CA CYS A 31 12.41 3.10 -7.60
C CYS A 31 12.09 3.62 -6.21
N GLY A 32 10.94 3.24 -5.66
CA GLY A 32 10.57 3.66 -4.33
C GLY A 32 9.09 3.51 -4.01
N ILE A 33 8.67 4.14 -2.91
CA ILE A 33 7.32 3.94 -2.35
C ILE A 33 6.39 5.07 -2.74
N VAL A 34 5.21 4.75 -3.26
CA VAL A 34 4.14 5.72 -3.51
C VAL A 34 3.78 6.41 -2.21
N ARG A 35 3.99 7.73 -2.15
CA ARG A 35 3.66 8.59 -1.00
C ARG A 35 2.38 9.36 -1.21
N TRP A 36 2.03 9.64 -2.46
CA TRP A 36 0.82 10.38 -2.76
C TRP A 36 0.31 10.02 -4.16
N LEU A 37 -0.99 9.76 -4.23
CA LEU A 37 -1.72 9.45 -5.44
C LEU A 37 -3.06 10.20 -5.37
N PRO A 38 -3.23 11.31 -6.11
CA PRO A 38 -4.50 12.00 -6.16
C PRO A 38 -5.55 11.15 -6.87
N LYS A 39 -6.81 11.26 -6.43
CA LYS A 39 -7.92 10.49 -7.00
C LYS A 39 -8.12 10.86 -8.48
N GLY A 40 -8.04 9.87 -9.36
CA GLY A 40 -8.22 10.05 -10.81
C GLY A 40 -7.08 10.81 -11.50
N ALA A 41 -5.89 10.88 -10.88
CA ALA A 41 -4.73 11.51 -11.49
C ALA A 41 -3.98 10.58 -12.44
N ASP A 42 -3.34 11.16 -13.44
CA ASP A 42 -2.44 10.47 -14.37
C ASP A 42 -0.99 10.39 -13.86
N SER A 43 -0.73 11.00 -12.70
CA SER A 43 0.60 11.09 -12.07
C SER A 43 0.53 10.74 -10.59
N LEU A 44 1.62 10.17 -10.09
CA LEU A 44 1.83 9.88 -8.68
C LEU A 44 3.16 10.44 -8.18
N TRP A 45 3.32 10.47 -6.87
CA TRP A 45 4.58 10.83 -6.23
C TRP A 45 5.11 9.63 -5.46
N PHE A 46 6.33 9.24 -5.75
CA PHE A 46 7.05 8.22 -5.00
C PHE A 46 8.28 8.79 -4.32
N GLN A 47 8.70 8.13 -3.26
CA GLN A 47 9.91 8.49 -2.52
C GLN A 47 11.08 7.61 -2.94
N ASP A 48 12.12 8.23 -3.49
CA ASP A 48 13.43 7.64 -3.79
C ASP A 48 14.47 8.26 -2.83
N GLY A 49 14.87 7.52 -1.80
CA GLY A 49 15.69 8.05 -0.71
C GLY A 49 14.99 9.20 0.03
N THR A 50 15.55 10.41 -0.07
CA THR A 50 14.97 11.64 0.53
C THR A 50 14.17 12.49 -0.46
N LEU A 51 14.12 12.10 -1.73
CA LEU A 51 13.45 12.87 -2.79
C LEU A 51 12.03 12.36 -2.99
N ASN A 52 11.08 13.29 -3.15
CA ASN A 52 9.74 13.00 -3.62
C ASN A 52 9.64 13.36 -5.10
N ILE A 53 9.39 12.37 -5.94
CA ILE A 53 9.48 12.51 -7.40
C ILE A 53 8.11 12.32 -8.02
N PRO A 54 7.58 13.29 -8.78
CA PRO A 54 6.38 13.11 -9.59
C PRO A 54 6.70 12.28 -10.84
N VAL A 55 5.87 11.30 -11.15
CA VAL A 55 5.96 10.53 -12.40
C VAL A 55 4.57 10.21 -12.96
N PRO A 56 4.40 10.18 -14.29
CA PRO A 56 3.22 9.64 -14.92
C PRO A 56 3.04 8.16 -14.56
N ILE A 57 1.81 7.74 -14.28
CA ILE A 57 1.49 6.35 -13.95
C ILE A 57 1.79 5.42 -15.14
N SER A 58 1.65 5.92 -16.36
CA SER A 58 1.97 5.18 -17.58
C SER A 58 3.47 4.87 -17.74
N PHE A 59 4.35 5.48 -16.92
CA PHE A 59 5.81 5.33 -17.04
C PHE A 59 6.40 4.33 -16.05
N ILE A 60 5.57 3.68 -15.22
CA ILE A 60 6.05 2.86 -14.11
C ILE A 60 5.62 1.41 -14.23
N TRP A 61 6.41 0.55 -13.59
CA TRP A 61 5.99 -0.76 -13.13
C TRP A 61 5.79 -0.70 -11.62
N TRP A 62 4.85 -1.47 -11.08
CA TRP A 62 4.64 -1.53 -9.63
C TRP A 62 4.51 -2.97 -9.14
N SER A 63 4.84 -3.15 -7.87
CA SER A 63 4.65 -4.39 -7.14
C SER A 63 4.29 -4.12 -5.68
N HIS A 64 3.58 -5.08 -5.09
CA HIS A 64 3.47 -5.14 -3.64
C HIS A 64 4.85 -5.46 -3.08
N LEU A 65 5.30 -4.72 -2.06
CA LEU A 65 6.52 -5.09 -1.34
C LEU A 65 6.34 -6.46 -0.70
N PRO A 66 7.12 -7.48 -1.09
CA PRO A 66 7.01 -8.82 -0.52
C PRO A 66 7.60 -8.92 0.89
N HIS A 67 8.32 -7.89 1.36
CA HIS A 67 9.07 -7.93 2.63
C HIS A 67 8.45 -7.12 3.77
N LEU A 68 7.25 -6.54 3.58
CA LEU A 68 6.54 -5.94 4.70
C LEU A 68 6.02 -7.07 5.60
N GLN A 69 6.27 -6.97 6.91
CA GLN A 69 5.61 -7.80 7.92
C GLN A 69 4.12 -7.41 7.96
N THR A 70 3.35 -7.91 7.01
CA THR A 70 1.91 -7.73 6.93
C THR A 70 1.20 -8.79 7.74
N LEU A 71 -0.05 -8.50 8.13
CA LEU A 71 -0.91 -9.48 8.80
C LEU A 71 -0.98 -10.77 7.99
N GLN A 72 -0.61 -11.88 8.61
CA GLN A 72 -0.62 -13.18 7.96
C GLN A 72 -1.96 -13.86 8.19
N TYR A 73 -2.60 -14.29 7.10
CA TYR A 73 -3.80 -15.12 7.16
C TYR A 73 -3.42 -16.60 7.08
N THR A 74 -3.86 -17.38 8.06
CA THR A 74 -3.82 -18.85 7.99
C THR A 74 -5.24 -19.39 7.96
N LYS A 75 -5.48 -20.50 7.23
CA LYS A 75 -6.80 -21.14 7.20
C LYS A 75 -7.26 -21.58 8.60
N ASP A 76 -6.30 -21.95 9.44
CA ASP A 76 -6.57 -22.54 10.76
C ASP A 76 -6.81 -21.48 11.85
N ARG A 77 -6.21 -20.28 11.73
CA ARG A 77 -6.25 -19.25 12.79
C ARG A 77 -6.79 -17.88 12.34
N GLY A 78 -7.06 -17.68 11.05
CA GLY A 78 -7.42 -16.37 10.52
C GLY A 78 -6.21 -15.44 10.42
N TYR A 79 -6.44 -14.12 10.51
CA TYR A 79 -5.35 -13.13 10.58
C TYR A 79 -4.72 -13.13 11.98
N ASP A 80 -3.39 -13.06 12.07
CA ASP A 80 -2.66 -12.92 13.33
C ASP A 80 -2.75 -11.48 13.89
N VAL A 81 -3.93 -11.10 14.38
CA VAL A 81 -4.22 -9.80 14.99
C VAL A 81 -5.38 -9.91 15.98
N LYS A 82 -5.31 -9.18 17.10
CA LYS A 82 -6.38 -9.10 18.11
C LYS A 82 -6.59 -7.66 18.60
N PRO A 83 -7.76 -7.34 19.21
CA PRO A 83 -7.96 -6.07 19.88
C PRO A 83 -6.87 -5.81 20.93
N GLY A 84 -6.39 -4.57 20.99
CA GLY A 84 -5.28 -4.13 21.82
C GLY A 84 -3.90 -4.21 21.17
N ASP A 85 -3.75 -4.91 20.04
CA ASP A 85 -2.50 -4.90 19.28
C ASP A 85 -2.26 -3.50 18.67
N VAL A 86 -0.98 -3.12 18.53
CA VAL A 86 -0.58 -1.90 17.83
C VAL A 86 -0.15 -2.28 16.42
N VAL A 87 -0.78 -1.66 15.42
CA VAL A 87 -0.48 -1.93 14.01
C VAL A 87 -0.29 -0.63 13.24
N ARG A 88 0.29 -0.74 12.05
CA ARG A 88 0.44 0.38 11.11
C ARG A 88 -0.08 -0.03 9.75
N VAL A 89 -0.87 0.84 9.13
CA VAL A 89 -1.36 0.66 7.77
C VAL A 89 -0.19 0.83 6.81
N VAL A 90 0.06 -0.19 5.99
CA VAL A 90 1.16 -0.19 5.03
C VAL A 90 0.72 0.05 3.59
N ARG A 91 -0.59 0.09 3.32
CA ARG A 91 -1.14 0.30 1.99
C ARG A 91 -2.54 0.90 2.04
N GLY A 92 -2.89 1.72 1.05
CA GLY A 92 -4.24 2.26 0.87
C GLY A 92 -4.40 3.71 1.36
N PRO A 93 -5.64 4.22 1.45
CA PRO A 93 -5.91 5.62 1.78
C PRO A 93 -5.35 6.05 3.14
N GLU A 94 -5.35 5.14 4.10
CA GLU A 94 -4.91 5.36 5.48
C GLU A 94 -3.41 5.05 5.66
N TYR A 95 -2.62 5.11 4.58
CA TYR A 95 -1.21 4.74 4.60
C TYR A 95 -0.42 5.48 5.69
N LEU A 96 0.41 4.73 6.43
CA LEU A 96 1.17 5.15 7.61
C LEU A 96 0.37 5.42 8.88
N THR A 97 -0.96 5.39 8.85
CA THR A 97 -1.76 5.49 10.07
C THR A 97 -1.35 4.37 11.02
N LYS A 98 -0.89 4.75 12.20
CA LYS A 98 -0.57 3.86 13.31
C LYS A 98 -1.70 3.95 14.32
N GLY A 99 -2.10 2.81 14.87
CA GLY A 99 -3.26 2.74 15.75
C GLY A 99 -3.30 1.49 16.61
N VAL A 100 -4.12 1.54 17.66
CA VAL A 100 -4.49 0.36 18.45
C VAL A 100 -5.73 -0.28 17.84
N VAL A 101 -5.70 -1.60 17.65
CA VAL A 101 -6.85 -2.37 17.15
C VAL A 101 -7.98 -2.32 18.18
N GLN A 102 -9.14 -1.80 17.79
CA GLN A 102 -10.34 -1.75 18.63
C GLN A 102 -11.27 -2.94 18.37
N SER A 103 -11.48 -3.26 17.10
CA SER A 103 -12.36 -4.35 16.69
C SER A 103 -11.93 -4.94 15.35
N ILE A 104 -12.34 -6.18 15.11
CA ILE A 104 -12.01 -6.94 13.90
C ILE A 104 -13.31 -7.57 13.37
N ASP A 105 -13.61 -7.33 12.10
CA ASP A 105 -14.68 -7.99 11.34
C ASP A 105 -14.01 -8.93 10.34
N PHE A 106 -13.76 -10.18 10.76
CA PHE A 106 -13.14 -11.19 9.90
C PHE A 106 -13.96 -11.51 8.64
N PRO A 107 -15.30 -11.68 8.69
CA PRO A 107 -16.11 -11.92 7.49
C PRO A 107 -15.96 -10.85 6.41
N LYS A 108 -15.82 -9.58 6.80
CA LYS A 108 -15.60 -8.47 5.86
C LYS A 108 -14.14 -8.13 5.62
N ALA A 109 -13.23 -8.87 6.25
CA ALA A 109 -11.80 -8.57 6.28
C ALA A 109 -11.54 -7.10 6.62
N ARG A 110 -12.17 -6.60 7.69
CA ARG A 110 -12.03 -5.22 8.16
C ARG A 110 -11.50 -5.13 9.58
N LEU A 111 -10.80 -4.04 9.85
CA LEU A 111 -10.21 -3.74 11.14
C LEU A 111 -10.45 -2.27 11.48
N THR A 112 -10.92 -1.99 12.69
CA THR A 112 -11.05 -0.62 13.19
C THR A 112 -9.87 -0.29 14.10
N LEU A 113 -9.16 0.79 13.77
CA LEU A 113 -8.05 1.34 14.53
C LEU A 113 -8.48 2.58 15.31
N LEU A 114 -7.96 2.75 16.52
CA LEU A 114 -7.89 4.04 17.18
C LEU A 114 -6.54 4.68 16.85
N SER A 115 -6.56 5.75 16.07
CA SER A 115 -5.37 6.47 15.61
C SER A 115 -4.54 7.02 16.78
N ASP A 116 -3.21 6.87 16.69
CA ASP A 116 -2.25 7.40 17.65
C ASP A 116 -2.20 8.94 17.66
N ILE A 117 -2.57 9.56 16.54
CA ILE A 117 -2.30 10.99 16.26
C ILE A 117 -3.44 11.85 16.77
N ASP A 118 -4.67 11.49 16.40
CA ASP A 118 -5.87 12.30 16.61
C ASP A 118 -6.97 11.54 17.35
N HIS A 119 -6.71 10.30 17.76
CA HIS A 119 -7.67 9.42 18.42
C HIS A 119 -8.97 9.22 17.62
N SER A 120 -8.91 9.40 16.29
CA SER A 120 -10.01 9.06 15.40
C SER A 120 -10.12 7.55 15.21
N LEU A 121 -11.34 7.08 14.92
CA LEU A 121 -11.57 5.70 14.51
C LEU A 121 -11.40 5.57 13.00
N VAL A 122 -10.51 4.67 12.59
CA VAL A 122 -10.15 4.45 11.19
C VAL A 122 -10.52 3.02 10.80
N ASP A 123 -11.33 2.86 9.75
CA ASP A 123 -11.73 1.54 9.23
C ASP A 123 -10.83 1.14 8.05
N VAL A 124 -10.13 0.00 8.20
CA VAL A 124 -9.10 -0.45 7.27
C VAL A 124 -9.42 -1.85 6.75
N HIS A 125 -9.25 -2.05 5.44
CA HIS A 125 -9.37 -3.37 4.83
C HIS A 125 -8.10 -4.20 5.03
N MET A 126 -8.28 -5.43 5.48
CA MET A 126 -7.24 -6.46 5.54
C MET A 126 -7.12 -7.11 4.16
N GLN A 127 -5.96 -6.97 3.51
CA GLN A 127 -5.66 -7.65 2.26
C GLN A 127 -5.00 -9.01 2.55
N ARG A 128 -5.49 -10.04 1.88
CA ARG A 128 -4.87 -11.37 1.87
C ARG A 128 -3.73 -11.35 0.85
N GLN A 129 -2.51 -11.62 1.29
CA GLN A 129 -1.46 -12.03 0.35
C GLN A 129 -1.78 -13.48 -0.07
N LEU A 130 -2.09 -13.67 -1.35
CA LEU A 130 -2.30 -14.99 -1.97
C LEU A 130 -0.97 -15.58 -2.42
#